data_AF-A0ABC8SI39-F1
#
_entry.id   AF-A0ABC8SI39-F1
#
_cell.length_a   1.000
_cell.length_b   1.000
_cell.length_c   1.000
_cell.angle_alpha   90.00
_cell.angle_beta   90.00
_cell.angle_gamma   90.00
#
_symmetry.space_group_name_H-M   'P 1'
#
loop_
_entity.id
_entity.type
_entity.pdbx_description
1 polymer ?
#
loop_
_entity_poly.entity_id
_entity_poly.type
_entity_poly.pdbx_seq_one_letter_code
_entity_poly.pdbx_strand_id
1 'polypeptide(L)'
;MQDLSAGWLHCDPGPLFKPEHFTLPGWVPQWFPWREFAVLPVQWHALLLGLFASIIAPFGGFFASGFKRAFKIKDFGDSIPGHGGITDRMDCQMVIGVFAYIYHQSFVVPHSISVEMIFDLILMNLTFEEQRALYMQLGQIIQERLYVDS
;
A
#
# COMPACT_ATOMS: atom_id res chain seq x y z
N MET A 1 2.76 -20.78 -37.38
CA MET A 1 2.69 -21.51 -36.10
C MET A 1 2.35 -20.47 -35.05
N GLN A 2 1.10 -20.48 -34.57
CA GLN A 2 0.61 -19.60 -33.51
C GLN A 2 0.79 -20.36 -32.20
N ASP A 3 1.50 -19.76 -31.24
CA ASP A 3 1.70 -20.34 -29.92
C ASP A 3 0.40 -20.23 -29.11
N LEU A 4 -0.32 -21.35 -28.99
CA LEU A 4 -1.57 -21.51 -28.23
C LEU A 4 -1.38 -21.45 -26.69
N SER A 5 -0.21 -21.06 -26.20
CA SER A 5 0.13 -21.05 -24.75
C SER A 5 -0.22 -19.74 -24.04
N ALA A 6 -0.49 -18.64 -24.77
CA ALA A 6 -0.65 -17.30 -24.19
C ALA A 6 -2.11 -16.77 -24.14
N GLY A 7 -3.12 -17.57 -24.49
CA GLY A 7 -4.51 -17.11 -24.59
C GLY A 7 -5.21 -16.76 -23.27
N TRP A 8 -4.65 -17.22 -22.13
CA TRP A 8 -5.22 -17.02 -20.79
C TRP A 8 -4.40 -16.06 -19.92
N LEU A 9 -3.36 -15.42 -20.50
CA LEU A 9 -2.40 -14.58 -19.79
C LEU A 9 -2.70 -13.08 -19.95
N HIS A 10 -3.96 -12.72 -20.22
CA HIS A 10 -4.40 -11.34 -20.17
C HIS A 10 -4.76 -10.97 -18.72
N CYS A 11 -3.73 -10.82 -17.88
CA CYS A 11 -3.91 -10.17 -16.59
C CYS A 11 -4.10 -8.68 -16.86
N ASP A 12 -5.32 -8.19 -16.70
CA ASP A 12 -5.56 -6.76 -16.65
C ASP A 12 -4.71 -6.16 -15.52
N PRO A 13 -3.76 -5.25 -15.83
CA PRO A 13 -2.93 -4.66 -14.80
C PRO A 13 -3.81 -3.91 -13.80
N GLY A 14 -3.52 -4.08 -12.51
CA GLY A 14 -4.24 -3.40 -11.44
C GLY A 14 -4.27 -1.88 -11.63
N PRO A 15 -5.24 -1.17 -11.05
CA PRO A 15 -5.46 0.27 -11.29
C PRO A 15 -4.21 1.13 -11.02
N LEU A 16 -3.31 0.69 -10.12
CA LEU A 16 -2.04 1.36 -9.81
C LEU A 16 -1.05 1.43 -10.99
N PHE A 17 -1.20 0.54 -11.97
CA PHE A 17 -0.33 0.41 -13.15
C PHE A 17 -0.98 0.94 -14.44
N LYS A 18 -2.21 1.47 -14.34
CA LYS A 18 -2.86 2.14 -15.46
C LYS A 18 -2.35 3.59 -15.51
N PRO A 19 -1.83 4.06 -16.66
CA PRO A 19 -1.30 5.42 -16.77
C PRO A 19 -2.44 6.44 -16.64
N GLU A 20 -2.24 7.45 -15.80
CA GLU A 20 -3.13 8.59 -15.68
C GLU A 20 -2.55 9.73 -16.53
N HIS A 21 -3.39 10.30 -17.40
CA HIS A 21 -2.99 11.35 -18.34
C HIS A 21 -3.24 12.72 -17.71
N PHE A 22 -2.17 13.42 -17.33
CA PHE A 22 -2.27 14.79 -16.84
C PHE A 22 -2.04 15.79 -17.99
N THR A 23 -3.04 16.63 -18.24
CA THR A 23 -2.94 17.76 -19.17
C THR A 23 -2.27 18.94 -18.46
N LEU A 24 -1.25 19.52 -19.08
CA LEU A 24 -0.52 20.65 -18.50
C LEU A 24 -1.44 21.87 -18.29
N PRO A 25 -1.33 22.60 -17.18
CA PRO A 25 -2.14 23.78 -16.95
C PRO A 25 -1.70 24.93 -17.89
N GLY A 26 -2.61 25.84 -18.24
CA GLY A 26 -2.41 26.86 -19.29
C GLY A 26 -1.30 27.89 -19.07
N TRP A 27 -0.51 27.79 -17.99
CA TRP A 27 0.68 28.60 -17.75
C TRP A 27 1.94 28.04 -18.43
N VAL A 28 1.89 26.82 -18.97
CA VAL A 28 3.05 26.20 -19.62
C VAL A 28 3.31 26.85 -20.99
N PRO A 29 4.53 27.37 -21.24
CA PRO A 29 4.87 28.01 -22.51
C PRO A 29 4.71 27.05 -23.69
N GLN A 30 4.17 27.56 -24.80
CA GLN A 30 3.92 26.79 -26.02
C GLN A 30 5.18 26.23 -26.70
N TRP A 31 6.38 26.65 -26.29
CA TRP A 31 7.64 26.06 -26.74
C TRP A 31 7.88 24.66 -26.17
N PHE A 32 7.22 24.30 -25.06
CA PHE A 32 7.45 23.03 -24.40
C PHE A 32 6.90 21.85 -25.24
N PRO A 33 7.73 20.89 -25.66
CA PRO A 33 7.36 19.90 -26.67
C PRO A 33 6.42 18.79 -26.17
N TRP A 34 6.25 18.65 -24.86
CA TRP A 34 5.39 17.65 -24.24
C TRP A 34 4.09 18.32 -23.81
N ARG A 35 2.94 17.95 -24.39
CA ARG A 35 1.61 18.47 -24.03
C ARG A 35 0.88 17.64 -22.98
N GLU A 36 1.24 16.36 -22.89
CA GLU A 36 0.65 15.38 -21.98
C GLU A 36 1.76 14.52 -21.40
N PHE A 37 1.67 14.25 -20.10
CA PHE A 37 2.54 13.28 -19.44
C PHE A 37 1.68 12.16 -18.87
N ALA A 38 2.02 10.93 -19.26
CA ALA A 38 1.44 9.72 -18.69
C ALA A 38 2.25 9.36 -17.45
N VAL A 39 1.63 9.49 -16.27
CA VAL A 39 2.26 9.14 -15.00
C VAL A 39 1.52 7.95 -14.42
N LEU A 40 2.27 6.92 -14.03
CA LEU A 40 1.68 5.78 -13.35
C LEU A 40 1.54 6.12 -11.87
N PRO A 41 0.40 5.86 -11.22
CA PRO A 41 0.21 6.10 -9.78
C PRO A 41 1.33 5.48 -8.92
N VAL A 42 1.89 4.33 -9.33
CA VAL A 42 3.03 3.70 -8.64
C VAL A 42 4.27 4.60 -8.53
N GLN A 43 4.49 5.49 -9.50
CA GLN A 43 5.64 6.39 -9.50
C GLN A 43 5.53 7.43 -8.38
N TRP A 44 4.32 7.93 -8.10
CA TRP A 44 4.07 8.83 -6.97
C TRP A 44 4.36 8.15 -5.62
N HIS A 45 3.92 6.91 -5.47
CA HIS A 45 4.18 6.12 -4.26
C HIS A 45 5.68 5.84 -4.08
N ALA A 46 6.38 5.51 -5.16
CA ALA A 46 7.82 5.29 -5.16
C ALA A 46 8.61 6.56 -4.80
N LEU A 47 8.21 7.72 -5.33
CA LEU A 47 8.80 9.01 -4.98
C LEU A 47 8.62 9.35 -3.49
N LEU A 48 7.40 9.15 -2.96
CA LEU A 48 7.12 9.41 -1.55
C LEU A 48 7.93 8.49 -0.62
N LEU A 49 7.94 7.19 -0.91
CA LEU A 49 8.72 6.20 -0.16
C LEU A 49 10.22 6.50 -0.25
N GLY A 50 10.71 6.89 -1.44
CA GLY A 50 12.11 7.27 -1.66
C GLY A 50 12.50 8.53 -0.87
N LEU A 51 11.64 9.55 -0.85
CA LEU A 51 11.87 10.77 -0.06
C LEU A 51 11.89 10.45 1.44
N PHE A 52 10.94 9.65 1.92
CA PHE A 52 10.90 9.21 3.31
C PHE A 52 12.17 8.44 3.68
N ALA A 53 12.58 7.46 2.86
CA ALA A 53 13.80 6.69 3.09
C ALA A 53 15.04 7.60 3.13
N SER A 54 15.12 8.60 2.23
CA SER A 54 16.23 9.56 2.20
C SER A 54 16.31 10.41 3.48
N ILE A 55 15.18 10.75 4.10
CA ILE A 55 15.15 11.53 5.34
C ILE A 55 15.51 10.63 6.53
N ILE A 56 14.98 9.41 6.59
CA ILE A 56 15.16 8.50 7.74
C ILE A 56 16.54 7.83 7.76
N ALA A 57 17.15 7.57 6.60
CA ALA A 57 18.45 6.90 6.52
C ALA A 57 19.56 7.60 7.35
N PRO A 58 19.70 8.94 7.33
CA PRO A 58 20.58 9.68 8.25
C PRO A 58 20.26 9.43 9.73
N PHE A 59 18.98 9.46 10.13
CA PHE A 59 18.55 9.30 11.53
C PHE A 59 18.78 7.88 12.07
N GLY A 60 18.67 6.85 11.23
CA GLY A 60 18.95 5.47 11.61
C GLY A 60 20.39 5.28 12.11
N GLY A 61 21.36 5.89 11.42
CA GLY A 61 22.77 5.85 11.83
C GLY A 61 23.04 6.55 13.17
N PHE A 62 22.33 7.65 13.44
CA PHE A 62 22.42 8.36 14.72
C PHE A 62 21.78 7.58 15.87
N PHE A 63 20.65 6.91 15.64
CA PHE A 63 19.96 6.11 16.65
C PHE A 63 20.80 4.90 17.08
N ALA A 64 21.35 4.16 16.11
CA ALA A 64 22.33 3.09 16.33
C ALA A 64 23.51 3.55 17.19
N SER A 65 24.11 4.70 16.85
CA SER A 65 25.24 5.27 17.60
C SER A 65 24.85 5.66 19.04
N GLY A 66 23.67 6.26 19.23
CA GLY A 66 23.16 6.67 20.54
C GLY A 66 22.78 5.49 21.44
N PHE A 67 22.12 4.48 20.89
CA PHE A 67 21.70 3.28 21.61
C PHE A 67 22.90 2.48 22.11
N LYS A 68 23.92 2.28 21.26
CA LYS A 68 25.20 1.66 21.65
C LYS A 68 25.88 2.40 22.82
N ARG A 69 25.76 3.74 22.87
CA ARG A 69 26.32 4.54 23.99
C ARG A 69 25.48 4.44 25.27
N ALA A 70 24.15 4.34 25.13
CA ALA A 70 23.22 4.28 26.26
C ALA A 70 23.31 2.96 27.03
N PHE A 71 23.51 1.84 26.33
CA PHE A 71 23.55 0.54 27.00
C PHE A 71 24.90 0.18 27.60
N LYS A 72 26.00 0.87 27.27
CA LYS A 72 27.37 0.51 27.71
C LYS A 72 27.77 -0.95 27.45
N ILE A 73 26.95 -1.71 26.72
CA ILE A 73 27.25 -3.07 26.28
C ILE A 73 28.17 -2.92 25.07
N LYS A 74 29.45 -2.80 25.37
CA LYS A 74 30.49 -3.25 24.45
C LYS A 74 30.36 -4.78 24.43
N ASP A 75 30.30 -5.37 23.23
CA ASP A 75 30.51 -6.80 23.00
C ASP A 75 29.30 -7.75 23.20
N PHE A 76 28.32 -7.68 22.29
CA PHE A 76 27.72 -8.90 21.71
C PHE A 76 28.27 -9.14 20.29
N GLY A 77 29.49 -8.71 20.03
CA GLY A 77 30.06 -8.59 18.68
C GLY A 77 31.51 -9.05 18.56
N ASP A 78 31.98 -9.96 19.41
CA ASP A 78 33.26 -10.65 19.19
C ASP A 78 33.17 -11.76 18.12
N SER A 79 32.02 -11.94 17.46
CA SER A 79 31.91 -13.00 16.43
C SER A 79 32.57 -12.65 15.10
N ILE A 80 32.70 -11.38 14.68
CA ILE A 80 33.42 -11.03 13.43
C ILE A 80 34.06 -9.62 13.52
N PRO A 81 35.39 -9.51 13.67
CA PRO A 81 36.08 -8.22 13.69
C PRO A 81 36.14 -7.64 12.26
N GLY A 82 35.53 -6.47 12.05
CA GLY A 82 35.63 -5.70 10.80
C GLY A 82 34.34 -5.54 9.99
N HIS A 83 33.22 -6.16 10.39
CA HIS A 83 31.90 -5.89 9.80
C HIS A 83 31.04 -5.09 10.79
N GLY A 84 30.69 -3.85 10.43
CA GLY A 84 29.81 -3.01 11.25
C GLY A 84 28.56 -3.76 11.69
N GLY A 85 28.20 -3.62 12.97
CA GLY A 85 27.23 -4.46 13.67
C GLY A 85 25.93 -4.67 12.88
N ILE A 86 25.55 -5.94 12.73
CA ILE A 86 24.29 -6.35 12.09
C ILE A 86 23.11 -5.67 12.78
N THR A 87 23.14 -5.51 14.10
CA THR A 87 22.09 -4.84 14.89
C THR A 87 21.80 -3.42 14.40
N ASP A 88 22.83 -2.61 14.14
CA ASP A 88 22.64 -1.23 13.64
C ASP A 88 22.02 -1.18 12.24
N ARG A 89 22.26 -2.23 11.42
CA ARG A 89 21.68 -2.35 10.08
C ARG A 89 20.24 -2.85 10.14
N MET A 90 19.92 -3.71 11.09
CA MET A 90 18.58 -4.27 11.25
C MET A 90 17.61 -3.25 11.85
N ASP A 91 18.05 -2.36 12.73
CA ASP A 91 17.16 -1.35 13.35
C ASP A 91 16.60 -0.36 12.31
N CYS A 92 17.46 0.15 11.42
CA CYS A 92 16.99 1.05 10.37
C CYS A 92 16.12 0.32 9.33
N GLN A 93 16.49 -0.91 8.95
CA GLN A 93 15.71 -1.72 8.02
C GLN A 93 14.34 -2.10 8.59
N MET A 94 14.25 -2.38 9.90
CA MET A 94 12.98 -2.65 10.58
C MET A 94 12.07 -1.42 10.55
N VAL A 95 12.60 -0.22 10.84
CA VAL A 95 11.82 1.03 10.80
C VAL A 95 11.31 1.33 9.39
N ILE A 96 12.17 1.23 8.38
CA ILE A 96 11.77 1.40 6.97
C ILE A 96 10.73 0.34 6.57
N GLY A 97 10.94 -0.92 6.96
CA GLY A 97 10.04 -2.04 6.63
C GLY A 97 8.65 -1.88 7.25
N VAL A 98 8.56 -1.50 8.52
CA VAL A 98 7.28 -1.24 9.19
C VAL A 98 6.53 -0.09 8.52
N PHE A 99 7.23 1.00 8.20
CA PHE A 99 6.62 2.12 7.50
C PHE A 99 6.12 1.72 6.10
N ALA A 100 6.94 1.01 5.32
CA ALA A 100 6.56 0.54 3.99
C ALA A 100 5.35 -0.39 4.04
N TYR A 101 5.26 -1.26 5.04
CA TYR A 101 4.10 -2.13 5.25
C TYR A 101 2.82 -1.34 5.54
N ILE A 102 2.86 -0.42 6.50
CA ILE A 102 1.71 0.42 6.85
C ILE A 102 1.28 1.27 5.66
N TYR A 103 2.24 1.86 4.96
CA TYR A 103 1.98 2.67 3.78
C TYR A 103 1.32 1.85 2.67
N HIS A 104 1.83 0.64 2.41
CA HIS A 104 1.25 -0.27 1.43
C HIS A 104 -0.20 -0.64 1.78
N GLN A 105 -0.47 -1.03 3.03
CA GLN A 105 -1.83 -1.38 3.47
C GLN A 105 -2.80 -0.19 3.43
N SER A 106 -2.32 1.03 3.71
CA SER A 106 -3.19 2.20 3.82
C SER A 106 -3.47 2.88 2.48
N PHE A 107 -2.48 2.90 1.57
CA PHE A 107 -2.55 3.70 0.34
C PHE A 107 -2.53 2.85 -0.94
N VAL A 108 -1.88 1.69 -0.93
CA VAL A 108 -1.69 0.87 -2.14
C VAL A 108 -2.72 -0.24 -2.25
N VAL A 109 -3.09 -0.88 -1.14
CA VAL A 109 -4.10 -1.94 -1.13
C VAL A 109 -5.49 -1.30 -1.20
N PRO A 110 -6.27 -1.55 -2.27
CA PRO A 110 -7.67 -1.16 -2.27
C PRO A 110 -8.40 -1.98 -1.22
N HIS A 111 -9.02 -1.30 -0.24
CA HIS A 111 -9.85 -1.95 0.77
C HIS A 111 -11.22 -2.30 0.16
N SER A 112 -11.23 -3.19 -0.84
CA SER A 112 -12.49 -3.70 -1.41
C SER A 112 -13.11 -4.66 -0.41
N ILE A 113 -14.11 -4.20 0.32
CA ILE A 113 -14.94 -5.07 1.14
C ILE A 113 -15.75 -5.95 0.17
N SER A 114 -15.27 -7.16 -0.06
CA SER A 114 -15.98 -8.16 -0.87
C SER A 114 -17.26 -8.59 -0.17
N VAL A 115 -18.30 -8.91 -0.96
CA VAL A 115 -19.58 -9.43 -0.45
C VAL A 115 -19.35 -10.70 0.38
N GLU A 116 -18.39 -11.54 -0.02
CA GLU A 116 -17.97 -12.73 0.74
C GLU A 116 -17.49 -12.38 2.16
N MET A 117 -16.66 -11.35 2.30
CA MET A 117 -16.12 -10.93 3.59
C MET A 117 -17.22 -10.38 4.51
N ILE A 118 -18.22 -9.70 3.95
CA ILE A 118 -19.41 -9.24 4.69
C ILE A 118 -20.24 -10.44 5.15
N PHE A 119 -20.47 -11.40 4.27
CA PHE A 119 -21.21 -12.61 4.60
C PHE A 119 -20.54 -13.39 5.73
N ASP A 120 -19.24 -13.60 5.66
CA ASP A 120 -18.49 -14.30 6.72
C ASP A 120 -18.57 -13.55 8.05
N LEU A 121 -18.47 -12.20 8.03
CA LEU A 121 -18.60 -11.38 9.23
C LEU A 121 -19.99 -11.52 9.87
N ILE A 122 -21.04 -11.56 9.04
CA ILE A 122 -22.43 -11.76 9.49
C ILE A 122 -22.61 -13.16 10.09
N LEU A 123 -22.09 -14.19 9.43
CA LEU A 123 -22.27 -15.58 9.87
C LEU A 123 -21.48 -15.91 11.15
N MET A 124 -20.29 -15.32 11.31
CA MET A 124 -19.44 -15.57 12.47
C MET A 124 -19.85 -14.77 13.71
N ASN A 125 -20.41 -13.57 13.54
CA ASN A 125 -20.58 -12.61 14.63
C ASN A 125 -22.04 -12.32 15.02
N LEU A 126 -23.03 -12.65 14.18
CA LEU A 126 -24.46 -12.45 14.49
C LEU A 126 -25.17 -13.77 14.80
N THR A 127 -26.12 -13.70 15.73
CA THR A 127 -27.04 -14.81 16.01
C THR A 127 -28.11 -14.95 14.91
N PHE A 128 -28.75 -16.13 14.84
CA PHE A 128 -29.74 -16.41 13.79
C PHE A 128 -30.91 -15.41 13.76
N GLU A 129 -31.36 -14.93 14.92
CA GLU A 129 -32.42 -13.91 15.00
C GLU A 129 -31.96 -12.56 14.45
N GLU A 130 -30.72 -12.15 14.74
CA GLU A 130 -30.14 -10.91 14.22
C GLU A 130 -29.90 -10.99 12.70
N GLN A 131 -29.47 -12.14 12.19
CA GLN A 131 -29.34 -12.38 10.76
C GLN A 131 -30.69 -12.25 10.04
N ARG A 132 -31.76 -12.79 10.63
CA ARG A 132 -33.11 -12.68 10.09
C ARG A 132 -33.62 -11.24 10.09
N ALA A 133 -33.38 -10.49 11.17
CA ALA A 133 -33.74 -9.07 11.25
C ALA A 133 -33.00 -8.23 10.19
N LEU A 134 -31.69 -8.48 10.02
CA LEU A 134 -30.86 -7.83 8.99
C LEU A 134 -31.40 -8.09 7.58
N TYR A 135 -31.72 -9.35 7.26
CA TYR A 135 -32.27 -9.72 5.95
C TYR A 135 -33.58 -9.00 5.64
N MET A 136 -34.49 -8.95 6.63
CA MET A 136 -35.78 -8.26 6.47
C MET A 136 -35.61 -6.75 6.24
N GLN A 137 -34.70 -6.09 6.97
CA GLN A 137 -34.39 -4.68 6.76
C GLN A 137 -33.75 -4.40 5.40
N LEU A 138 -32.79 -5.24 4.99
CA LEU A 138 -32.13 -5.10 3.70
C LEU A 138 -33.14 -5.23 2.54
N GLY A 139 -34.06 -6.18 2.65
CA GLY A 139 -35.14 -6.37 1.68
C GLY A 139 -36.05 -5.14 1.56
N GLN A 140 -36.42 -4.50 2.68
CA GLN A 140 -37.22 -3.27 2.66
C GLN A 140 -36.49 -2.11 1.96
N ILE A 141 -35.21 -1.89 2.27
CA ILE A 141 -34.41 -0.81 1.68
C ILE A 141 -34.26 -0.99 0.16
N ILE A 142 -34.01 -2.21 -0.30
CA ILE A 142 -33.89 -2.50 -1.73
C ILE A 142 -35.23 -2.24 -2.44
N GLN A 143 -36.34 -2.66 -1.83
CA GLN A 143 -37.67 -2.43 -2.38
C GLN A 143 -38.03 -0.94 -2.46
N GLU A 144 -37.67 -0.15 -1.45
CA GLU A 144 -37.83 1.31 -1.49
C GLU A 144 -37.00 1.96 -2.60
N ARG A 145 -35.74 1.56 -2.79
CA ARG A 145 -34.92 2.08 -3.89
C ARG A 145 -35.50 1.74 -5.26
N LEU A 146 -35.94 0.50 -5.45
CA LEU A 146 -36.55 0.06 -6.71
C LEU A 146 -37.86 0.80 -7.03
N TYR A 147 -38.61 1.21 -5.99
CA TYR A 147 -39.81 2.03 -6.15
C TYR A 147 -39.50 3.50 -6.45
N VAL A 148 -38.38 4.03 -5.95
CA VAL A 148 -37.92 5.41 -6.24
C VAL A 148 -37.35 5.55 -7.65
N ASP A 149 -36.73 4.49 -8.18
CA ASP A 149 -36.15 4.47 -9.54
C ASP A 149 -37.17 4.13 -10.65
N SER A 150 -38.45 3.90 -10.31
CA SER A 150 -39.57 3.59 -11.23
C SER A 150 -40.55 4.75 -11.39
#